data_AF-A0AAW1MCK7-F1
#
_entry.id   AF-A0AAW1MCK7-F1
#
_cell.length_a   1.000
_cell.length_b   1.000
_cell.length_c   1.000
_cell.angle_alpha   90.00
_cell.angle_beta   90.00
_cell.angle_gamma   90.00
#
_symmetry.space_group_name_H-M   'P 1'
#
loop_
_entity.id
_entity.type
_entity.pdbx_description
1 polymer ?
#
loop_
_entity_poly.entity_id
_entity_poly.type
_entity_poly.pdbx_seq_one_letter_code
_entity_poly.pdbx_strand_id
1 'polypeptide(L)'
;MCRGLFGTALFNRNDVLANALLNFAILHKIQVTQKYLTKGHTQMECDSVHVCIERKLKNREIKLPSDYVKASREANRSPEPYEVIQLSHRLFKDYSKLEWHRYSSIRPGKDHVVTDIKALNYDPNST
;
A
#
# COMPACT_ATOMS: atom_id res chain seq x y z
N MET A 1 -10.14 27.59 -7.80
CA MET A 1 -10.92 26.48 -7.19
C MET A 1 -10.04 25.22 -7.24
N CYS A 2 -9.08 25.07 -6.33
CA CYS A 2 -8.15 23.93 -6.31
C CYS A 2 -8.72 22.84 -5.40
N ARG A 3 -9.36 21.82 -5.97
CA ARG A 3 -9.73 20.59 -5.25
C ARG A 3 -8.49 19.70 -5.10
N GLY A 4 -7.65 20.05 -4.14
CA GLY A 4 -6.54 19.20 -3.69
C GLY A 4 -6.99 18.28 -2.56
N LEU A 5 -7.72 17.21 -2.89
CA LEU A 5 -7.95 16.09 -1.98
C LEU A 5 -7.09 14.90 -2.44
N PHE A 6 -5.76 15.02 -2.28
CA PHE A 6 -4.87 13.86 -2.30
C PHE A 6 -4.80 13.28 -0.88
N GLY A 7 -5.86 12.56 -0.52
CA GLY A 7 -5.98 11.87 0.77
C GLY A 7 -5.21 10.56 0.83
N THR A 8 -3.89 10.55 0.60
CA THR A 8 -3.04 9.36 0.86
C THR A 8 -2.67 9.22 2.34
N ALA A 9 -2.88 10.30 3.12
CA ALA A 9 -2.53 10.35 4.54
C ALA A 9 -3.39 9.44 5.43
N LEU A 10 -4.65 9.16 5.03
CA LEU A 10 -5.60 8.36 5.81
C LEU A 10 -5.56 6.87 5.45
N PHE A 11 -5.39 6.52 4.16
CA PHE A 11 -5.37 5.10 3.76
C PHE A 11 -4.13 4.36 4.25
N ASN A 12 -2.96 5.00 4.27
CA ASN A 12 -1.73 4.35 4.70
C ASN A 12 -1.63 4.22 6.22
N ARG A 13 -2.34 5.07 6.98
CA ARG A 13 -2.33 5.08 8.46
C ARG A 13 -3.57 4.35 9.00
N ASN A 14 -3.64 3.05 8.72
CA ASN A 14 -4.75 2.18 9.11
C ASN A 14 -4.30 1.08 10.07
N ASP A 15 -5.14 0.72 11.04
CA ASP A 15 -4.88 -0.34 12.04
C ASP A 15 -4.79 -1.72 11.40
N VAL A 16 -5.59 -2.00 10.37
CA VAL A 16 -5.56 -3.26 9.61
C VAL A 16 -4.19 -3.49 8.98
N LEU A 17 -3.64 -2.47 8.29
CA LEU A 17 -2.33 -2.55 7.64
C LEU A 17 -1.21 -2.70 8.68
N ALA A 18 -1.31 -1.93 9.76
CA ALA A 18 -0.32 -1.93 10.81
C ALA A 18 -0.28 -3.29 11.55
N ASN A 19 -1.44 -3.92 11.78
CA ASN A 19 -1.53 -5.27 12.34
C ASN A 19 -0.99 -6.32 11.36
N ALA A 20 -1.24 -6.17 10.05
CA ALA A 20 -0.67 -7.05 9.03
C ALA A 20 0.87 -6.98 9.02
N LEU A 21 1.45 -5.78 9.10
CA LEU A 21 2.90 -5.57 9.14
C LEU A 21 3.53 -6.13 10.42
N LEU A 22 2.88 -5.96 11.58
CA LEU A 22 3.36 -6.55 12.82
C LEU A 22 3.33 -8.09 12.77
N ASN A 23 2.25 -8.69 12.26
CA ASN A 23 2.19 -10.14 12.12
C ASN A 23 3.28 -10.67 11.16
N PHE A 24 3.57 -9.94 10.09
CA PHE A 24 4.68 -10.25 9.19
C PHE A 24 6.05 -10.15 9.91
N ALA A 25 6.27 -9.07 10.68
CA ALA A 25 7.49 -8.88 11.47
C ALA A 25 7.73 -10.04 12.44
N ILE A 26 6.70 -10.46 13.19
CA ILE A 26 6.75 -11.59 14.13
C ILE A 26 7.02 -12.91 13.40
N LEU A 27 6.29 -13.18 12.31
CA LEU A 27 6.40 -14.45 11.58
C LEU A 27 7.80 -14.65 10.99
N HIS A 28 8.38 -13.59 10.44
CA HIS A 28 9.70 -13.63 9.82
C HIS A 28 10.84 -13.25 10.78
N LYS A 29 10.54 -12.86 12.02
CA LYS A 29 11.49 -12.36 13.03
C LYS A 29 12.37 -11.22 12.50
N ILE A 30 11.75 -10.28 11.79
CA ILE A 30 12.43 -9.11 11.24
C ILE A 30 11.77 -7.83 11.76
N GLN A 31 12.58 -6.79 11.88
CA GLN A 31 12.10 -5.46 12.23
C GLN A 31 11.61 -4.73 10.97
N VAL A 32 10.39 -4.20 11.01
CA VAL A 32 9.80 -3.45 9.88
C VAL A 32 9.60 -2.00 10.29
N THR A 33 10.10 -1.06 9.49
CA THR A 33 9.83 0.36 9.68
C THR A 33 8.95 0.88 8.56
N GLN A 34 7.73 1.29 8.91
CA GLN A 34 6.83 1.96 7.98
C GLN A 34 6.98 3.47 8.11
N LYS A 35 7.49 4.12 7.07
CA LYS A 35 7.59 5.59 6.99
C LYS A 35 6.35 6.14 6.31
N TYR A 36 5.82 7.23 6.86
CA TYR A 36 4.69 7.94 6.26
C TYR A 36 5.14 9.19 5.52
N LEU A 37 4.39 9.52 4.46
CA LEU A 37 4.62 10.72 3.68
C LEU A 37 4.38 11.97 4.54
N THR A 38 5.39 12.83 4.59
CA THR A 38 5.31 14.18 5.16
C THR A 38 5.25 15.20 4.02
N LYS A 39 4.59 16.34 4.25
CA LYS A 39 4.54 17.43 3.25
C LYS A 39 5.97 17.81 2.80
N GLY A 40 6.21 17.89 1.50
CA GLY A 40 7.49 18.32 0.92
C GLY A 40 8.33 17.21 0.27
N HIS A 41 7.98 15.93 0.45
CA HIS A 41 8.61 14.82 -0.25
C HIS A 41 7.54 14.08 -1.06
N THR A 42 7.59 14.14 -2.39
CA THR A 42 6.55 13.56 -3.27
C THR A 42 7.12 12.60 -4.32
N GLN A 43 8.28 12.00 -4.06
CA GLN A 43 8.83 10.97 -4.93
C GLN A 43 8.40 9.59 -4.40
N MET A 44 7.30 9.05 -4.94
CA MET A 44 7.01 7.62 -4.85
C MET A 44 7.36 7.01 -6.20
N GLU A 45 8.44 6.24 -6.28
CA GLU A 45 8.86 5.56 -7.52
C GLU A 45 7.74 4.66 -8.08
N CYS A 46 6.92 4.09 -7.19
CA CYS A 46 5.75 3.29 -7.52
C CYS A 46 4.71 4.07 -8.37
N ASP A 47 4.55 5.39 -8.14
CA ASP A 47 3.56 6.19 -8.86
C ASP A 47 3.89 6.28 -10.37
N SER A 48 5.16 6.16 -10.75
CA SER A 48 5.57 6.17 -12.16
C SER A 48 4.97 4.98 -12.94
N VAL A 49 4.95 3.79 -12.34
CA VAL A 49 4.38 2.57 -12.92
C VAL A 49 2.86 2.71 -13.07
N HIS A 50 2.20 3.21 -12.02
CA HIS A 50 0.75 3.45 -12.04
C HIS A 50 0.34 4.40 -13.16
N VAL A 51 1.06 5.51 -13.33
CA VAL A 51 0.80 6.48 -14.41
C VAL A 51 0.96 5.84 -15.79
N CYS A 52 1.99 5.02 -16.00
CA CYS A 52 2.20 4.32 -17.28
C CYS A 52 1.05 3.36 -17.61
N ILE A 53 0.61 2.57 -16.63
CA ILE A 53 -0.50 1.62 -16.81
C ILE A 53 -1.81 2.37 -17.06
N GLU A 54 -2.11 3.41 -16.28
CA GLU A 54 -3.33 4.20 -16.43
C GLU A 54 -3.44 4.84 -17.83
N ARG A 55 -2.32 5.38 -18.34
CA ARG A 55 -2.25 5.92 -19.70
C ARG A 55 -2.57 4.89 -20.78
N LYS A 56 -2.16 3.63 -20.58
CA LYS A 56 -2.49 2.54 -21.51
C LYS A 56 -3.93 2.05 -21.40
N LEU A 57 -4.51 2.10 -20.20
CA LEU A 57 -5.89 1.66 -19.98
C LEU A 57 -6.93 2.66 -20.51
N LYS A 58 -6.66 3.97 -20.45
CA LYS A 58 -7.64 5.02 -20.83
C LYS A 58 -8.21 4.91 -22.25
N ASN A 59 -7.46 4.34 -23.19
CA ASN A 59 -7.86 4.24 -24.60
C ASN A 59 -8.05 2.78 -25.05
N ARG A 60 -8.32 1.85 -24.13
CA ARG A 60 -8.48 0.42 -24.44
C ARG A 60 -9.82 -0.08 -23.92
N GLU A 61 -10.55 -0.79 -24.78
CA GLU A 61 -11.75 -1.52 -24.36
C GLU A 61 -11.31 -2.78 -23.59
N ILE A 62 -11.76 -2.92 -22.33
CA ILE A 62 -11.44 -4.06 -21.48
C ILE A 62 -12.69 -4.93 -21.34
N LYS A 63 -12.59 -6.20 -21.76
CA LYS A 63 -13.71 -7.16 -21.70
C LYS A 63 -13.42 -8.31 -20.75
N LEU A 64 -12.15 -8.66 -20.58
CA LEU A 64 -11.72 -9.79 -19.77
C LEU A 64 -10.65 -9.37 -18.76
N PRO A 65 -10.56 -10.01 -17.58
CA PRO A 65 -9.48 -9.78 -16.63
C PRO A 65 -8.07 -9.97 -17.23
N SER A 66 -7.93 -10.87 -18.21
CA SER A 66 -6.70 -11.09 -18.96
C SER A 66 -6.23 -9.87 -19.76
N ASP A 67 -7.15 -8.97 -20.12
CA ASP A 67 -6.82 -7.76 -20.89
C ASP A 67 -6.07 -6.74 -20.02
N TYR A 68 -6.36 -6.71 -18.70
CA TYR A 68 -5.57 -5.94 -17.76
C TYR A 68 -4.13 -6.44 -17.69
N VAL A 69 -3.92 -7.76 -17.69
CA VAL A 69 -2.56 -8.35 -17.69
C VAL A 69 -1.78 -7.90 -18.92
N LYS A 70 -2.42 -7.93 -20.10
CA LYS A 70 -1.81 -7.47 -21.36
C LYS A 70 -1.49 -5.97 -21.31
N ALA A 71 -2.45 -5.15 -20.88
CA ALA A 71 -2.28 -3.70 -20.79
C ALA A 71 -1.17 -3.30 -19.81
N SER A 72 -1.08 -3.97 -18.66
CA SER A 72 -0.01 -3.73 -17.69
C SER A 72 1.36 -4.12 -18.22
N ARG A 73 1.48 -5.24 -18.96
CA ARG A 73 2.76 -5.65 -19.56
C ARG A 73 3.24 -4.64 -20.61
N GLU A 74 2.33 -4.18 -21.46
CA GLU A 74 2.59 -3.22 -22.54
C GLU A 74 2.75 -1.76 -22.05
N ALA A 75 2.56 -1.50 -20.75
CA ALA A 75 2.60 -0.16 -20.18
C ALA A 75 4.00 0.47 -20.20
N ASN A 76 5.05 -0.34 -20.05
CA ASN A 76 6.42 0.11 -20.23
C ASN A 76 6.98 -0.32 -21.58
N ARG A 77 7.61 0.60 -22.29
CA ARG A 77 8.28 0.35 -23.59
C ARG A 77 9.81 0.40 -23.50
N SER A 78 10.40 0.93 -22.43
CA SER A 78 11.85 1.04 -22.27
C SER A 78 12.25 1.07 -20.78
N PRO A 79 13.24 0.30 -20.32
CA PRO A 79 14.09 -0.62 -21.09
C PRO A 79 13.38 -1.94 -21.46
N GLU A 80 12.45 -2.44 -20.64
CA GLU A 80 11.69 -3.68 -20.89
C GLU A 80 10.23 -3.59 -20.41
N PRO A 81 9.31 -4.39 -20.98
CA PRO A 81 7.93 -4.53 -20.48
C PRO A 81 7.88 -4.95 -19.01
N TYR A 82 6.81 -4.57 -18.29
CA TYR A 82 6.66 -5.01 -16.91
C TYR A 82 6.38 -6.52 -16.83
N GLU A 83 7.00 -7.19 -15.86
CA GLU A 83 6.54 -8.52 -15.44
C GLU A 83 5.19 -8.38 -14.73
N VAL A 84 4.19 -9.13 -15.19
CA VAL A 84 2.84 -9.09 -14.63
C VAL A 84 2.47 -10.47 -14.14
N ILE A 85 2.34 -10.59 -12.82
CA ILE A 85 1.93 -11.81 -12.14
C ILE A 85 0.47 -11.65 -11.72
N GLN A 86 -0.41 -12.49 -12.26
CA GLN A 86 -1.82 -12.50 -11.87
C GLN A 86 -1.99 -13.29 -10.57
N LEU A 87 -2.43 -12.60 -9.51
CA LEU A 87 -2.65 -13.20 -8.21
C LEU A 87 -4.12 -13.62 -8.05
N SER A 88 -4.33 -14.71 -7.31
CA SER A 88 -5.64 -15.23 -6.93
C SER A 88 -6.06 -14.67 -5.58
N HIS A 89 -7.37 -14.47 -5.36
CA HIS A 89 -7.92 -14.07 -4.06
C HIS A 89 -7.51 -15.00 -2.90
N ARG A 90 -7.18 -16.26 -3.19
CA ARG A 90 -6.73 -17.24 -2.20
C ARG A 90 -5.35 -16.94 -1.60
N LEU A 91 -4.54 -16.12 -2.28
CA LEU A 91 -3.22 -15.76 -1.79
C LEU A 91 -3.29 -14.71 -0.67
N PHE A 92 -4.33 -13.87 -0.68
CA PHE A 92 -4.43 -12.75 0.24
C PHE A 92 -5.06 -13.20 1.56
N LYS A 93 -4.37 -12.91 2.67
CA LYS A 93 -4.93 -13.04 4.02
C LYS A 93 -5.78 -11.82 4.33
N ASP A 94 -6.97 -12.07 4.89
CA ASP A 94 -7.89 -11.02 5.32
C ASP A 94 -7.59 -10.58 6.76
N TYR A 95 -6.88 -9.47 6.89
CA TYR A 95 -6.58 -8.83 8.17
C TYR A 95 -7.69 -7.93 8.69
N SER A 96 -8.85 -7.86 8.01
CA SER A 96 -10.01 -7.11 8.52
C SER A 96 -10.66 -7.82 9.72
N LYS A 97 -10.38 -9.12 9.92
CA LYS A 97 -10.89 -9.91 11.04
C LYS A 97 -10.11 -9.57 12.32
N LEU A 98 -10.85 -9.28 13.40
CA LEU A 98 -10.30 -8.92 14.71
C LEU A 98 -9.39 -9.99 15.31
N GLU A 99 -9.55 -11.25 14.93
CA GLU A 99 -8.69 -12.37 15.36
C GLU A 99 -7.21 -12.16 14.99
N TRP A 100 -6.94 -11.40 13.93
CA TRP A 100 -5.57 -11.09 13.49
C TRP A 100 -5.03 -9.79 14.08
N HIS A 101 -5.85 -9.05 14.84
CA HIS A 101 -5.48 -7.78 15.43
C HIS A 101 -4.82 -7.99 16.78
N ARG A 102 -3.62 -7.44 16.96
CA ARG A 102 -2.90 -7.40 18.24
C ARG A 102 -3.16 -6.11 19.00
N TYR A 103 -3.53 -5.04 18.30
CA TYR A 103 -3.99 -3.78 18.88
C TYR A 103 -5.16 -3.22 18.06
N SER A 104 -6.03 -2.48 18.74
CA SER A 104 -7.25 -1.89 18.17
C SER A 104 -7.05 -0.48 17.61
N SER A 105 -5.90 0.16 17.85
CA SER A 105 -5.63 1.49 17.33
C SER A 105 -4.14 1.79 17.25
N ILE A 106 -3.73 2.49 16.19
CA ILE A 106 -2.39 3.10 16.05
C ILE A 106 -2.32 4.52 16.61
N ARG A 107 -3.39 5.00 17.27
CA ARG A 107 -3.45 6.38 17.78
C ARG A 107 -2.45 6.55 18.93
N PRO A 108 -1.59 7.59 18.90
CA PRO A 108 -0.59 7.83 19.94
C PRO A 108 -1.21 8.53 21.17
N GLY A 109 -2.22 7.91 21.79
CA GLY A 109 -2.89 8.43 22.98
C GLY A 109 -4.05 9.39 22.72
N LYS A 110 -4.50 10.08 23.78
CA LYS A 110 -5.73 10.88 23.75
C LYS A 110 -5.58 12.21 23.02
N ASP A 111 -4.44 12.89 23.17
CA ASP A 111 -4.25 14.26 22.69
C ASP A 111 -3.53 14.35 21.34
N HIS A 112 -2.89 13.25 20.90
CA HIS A 112 -2.24 13.18 19.60
C HIS A 112 -3.12 12.46 18.58
N VAL A 113 -3.01 12.91 17.33
CA VAL A 113 -3.78 12.36 16.21
C VAL A 113 -2.88 11.53 15.32
N VAL A 114 -3.50 10.55 14.65
CA VAL A 114 -2.80 9.60 13.76
C VAL A 114 -1.99 10.32 12.67
N THR A 115 -2.41 11.51 12.26
CA THR A 115 -1.71 12.33 11.26
C THR A 115 -0.34 12.82 11.71
N ASP A 116 -0.08 12.87 13.01
CA ASP A 116 1.21 13.31 13.57
C ASP A 116 2.28 12.20 13.47
N ILE A 117 1.86 10.98 13.18
CA ILE A 117 2.76 9.83 13.03
C ILE A 117 3.58 9.98 11.75
N LYS A 118 4.90 10.06 11.94
CA LYS A 118 5.91 10.10 10.87
C LYS A 118 6.41 8.71 10.49
N ALA A 119 6.52 7.81 11.45
CA ALA A 119 6.90 6.43 11.22
C ALA A 119 6.38 5.52 12.34
N LEU A 120 6.16 4.24 12.01
CA LEU A 120 5.94 3.17 12.98
C LEU A 120 7.05 2.12 12.83
N ASN A 121 7.54 1.65 13.97
CA ASN A 121 8.50 0.56 14.03
C ASN A 121 7.80 -0.68 14.62
N TYR A 122 7.86 -1.78 13.90
CA TYR A 122 7.30 -3.06 14.30
C TYR A 122 8.44 -3.97 14.71
N ASP A 123 8.59 -4.17 16.02
CA ASP A 123 9.58 -5.07 16.60
C ASP A 123 8.93 -6.45 16.86
N PRO A 124 9.52 -7.55 16.35
CA PRO A 124 8.99 -8.90 16.61
C PRO A 124 9.05 -9.31 18.08
N ASN A 125 9.90 -8.67 18.89
CA ASN A 125 10.12 -9.02 20.29
C ASN A 125 9.36 -8.12 21.27
N SER A 126 8.83 -6.98 20.83
CA SER A 126 8.00 -6.13 21.69
C SER A 126 6.56 -6.67 21.71
N THR A 127 6.33 -7.71 22.53
CA THR A 127 4.97 -8.12 22.90
C THR A 127 4.72 -7.74 24.35
#